data_AF-A0A5P0JLX0-F1
#
_entry.id   AF-A0A5P0JLX0-F1
#
_cell.length_a   1.000
_cell.length_b   1.000
_cell.length_c   1.000
_cell.angle_alpha   90.00
_cell.angle_beta   90.00
_cell.angle_gamma   90.00
#
_symmetry.space_group_name_H-M   'P 1'
#
loop_
_entity.id
_entity.type
_entity.pdbx_description
1 polymer ?
#
loop_
_entity_poly.entity_id
_entity_poly.type
_entity_poly.pdbx_seq_one_letter_code
_entity_poly.pdbx_strand_id
1 'polypeptide(L)'
;ACHAWNTITEVRLAASPTVARNERLSGYAGSAGVAKVQKLSDISLEELPRFSTGFKEFDRVLGGGVVPGSAILIGGNPGAGKSTLLLQTLCKLAQQMKTLYVTGEESLQQVA
;
A
#
# COMPACT_ATOMS: atom_id res chain seq x y z
N ALA A 1 5.82 47.32 -7.45
CA ALA A 1 5.48 45.96 -7.89
C ALA A 1 5.15 45.12 -6.66
N CYS A 2 4.06 44.35 -6.65
CA CYS A 2 3.69 43.51 -5.51
C CYS A 2 4.50 42.20 -5.55
N HIS A 3 5.38 42.00 -4.56
CA HIS A 3 6.33 40.88 -4.45
C HIS A 3 5.66 39.53 -4.10
N ALA A 4 4.52 39.20 -4.72
CA ALA A 4 3.63 38.10 -4.32
C ALA A 4 3.67 36.88 -5.26
N TRP A 5 4.54 36.87 -6.28
CA TRP A 5 4.67 35.72 -7.17
C TRP A 5 5.43 34.59 -6.46
N ASN A 6 4.88 33.37 -6.45
CA ASN A 6 5.39 32.18 -5.73
C ASN A 6 5.30 32.19 -4.19
N THR A 7 4.46 33.03 -3.58
CA THR A 7 4.15 32.91 -2.14
C THR A 7 2.92 32.05 -1.90
N ILE A 8 3.02 31.07 -1.00
CA ILE A 8 1.88 30.29 -0.51
C ILE A 8 1.61 30.71 0.93
N THR A 9 0.35 30.97 1.26
CA THR A 9 -0.12 31.28 2.61
C THR A 9 -1.04 30.17 3.11
N GLU A 10 -0.81 29.69 4.32
CA GLU A 10 -1.67 28.69 4.97
C GLU A 10 -3.05 29.32 5.26
N VAL A 11 -4.11 28.70 4.73
CA VAL A 11 -5.50 29.08 5.02
C VAL A 11 -6.12 27.98 5.87
N ARG A 12 -6.36 28.27 7.16
CA ARG A 12 -7.14 27.39 8.03
C ARG A 12 -8.60 27.76 7.92
N LEU A 13 -9.35 27.02 7.11
CA LEU A 13 -10.81 27.07 7.13
C LEU A 13 -11.28 26.46 8.45
N ALA A 14 -12.13 27.19 9.19
CA ALA A 14 -12.70 26.71 10.44
C ALA A 14 -13.41 25.37 10.20
N ALA A 15 -13.19 24.41 11.11
CA ALA A 15 -13.86 23.12 11.03
C ALA A 15 -15.38 23.32 11.09
N SER A 16 -16.10 22.74 10.13
CA SER A 16 -17.57 22.61 10.21
C SER A 16 -17.96 21.96 11.55
N PRO A 17 -19.09 22.34 12.17
CA PRO A 17 -19.51 21.80 13.45
C PRO A 17 -19.50 20.28 13.40
N THR A 18 -18.88 19.67 14.40
CA THR A 18 -18.71 18.22 14.53
C THR A 18 -20.06 17.56 14.62
N VAL A 19 -20.59 17.08 13.50
CA VAL A 19 -21.64 16.06 13.51
C VAL A 19 -21.02 14.83 14.16
N ALA A 20 -21.59 14.38 15.28
CA ALA A 20 -21.13 13.20 16.00
C ALA A 20 -21.03 12.02 15.03
N ARG A 21 -19.80 11.68 14.64
CA ARG A 21 -19.53 10.63 13.67
C ARG A 21 -19.71 9.31 14.41
N ASN A 22 -20.75 8.56 14.05
CA ASN A 22 -21.04 7.25 14.61
C ASN A 22 -19.80 6.34 14.41
N GLU A 23 -19.15 5.90 15.49
CA GLU A 23 -17.90 5.13 15.44
C GLU A 23 -18.02 3.84 14.61
N ARG A 24 -19.25 3.33 14.45
CA ARG A 24 -19.58 2.17 13.60
C ARG A 24 -19.38 2.39 12.10
N LEU A 25 -19.20 3.64 11.66
CA LEU A 25 -18.90 4.06 10.29
C LEU A 25 -17.47 4.59 10.13
N SER A 26 -16.59 4.33 11.10
CA SER A 26 -15.16 4.58 10.94
C SER A 26 -14.59 3.59 9.95
N GLY A 27 -14.55 3.98 8.67
CA GLY A 27 -13.84 3.22 7.65
C GLY A 27 -12.35 3.12 7.99
N TYR A 28 -11.72 2.01 7.57
CA TYR A 28 -10.28 1.77 7.73
C TYR A 28 -9.37 2.88 7.18
N ALA A 29 -9.91 3.81 6.38
CA ALA A 29 -9.22 4.96 5.84
C ALA A 29 -8.81 6.02 6.88
N GLY A 30 -9.31 5.95 8.13
CA GLY A 30 -9.04 6.95 9.18
C GLY A 30 -8.15 6.50 10.34
N SER A 31 -7.86 5.20 10.47
CA SER A 31 -7.10 4.65 11.59
C SER A 31 -5.61 4.44 11.31
N ALA A 32 -5.16 4.66 10.07
CA ALA A 32 -3.74 4.85 9.81
C ALA A 32 -3.36 6.18 10.45
N GLY A 33 -2.62 6.12 11.57
CA GLY A 33 -2.35 7.24 12.47
C GLY A 33 -2.16 8.54 11.71
N VAL A 34 -2.98 9.55 12.06
CA VAL A 34 -2.99 10.89 11.45
C VAL A 34 -1.55 11.33 11.22
N ALA A 35 -1.11 11.31 9.96
CA ALA A 35 0.24 11.72 9.60
C ALA A 35 0.43 13.16 10.11
N LYS A 36 1.29 13.33 11.10
CA LYS A 36 1.57 14.65 11.67
C LYS A 36 2.39 15.43 10.64
N VAL A 37 2.15 16.73 10.55
CA VAL A 37 3.02 17.62 9.76
C VAL A 37 4.40 17.63 10.42
N GLN A 38 5.45 17.33 9.65
CA GLN A 38 6.84 17.33 10.10
C GLN A 38 7.69 18.12 9.10
N LYS A 39 8.80 18.70 9.56
CA LYS A 39 9.77 19.29 8.62
C LYS A 39 10.48 18.16 7.87
N LEU A 40 10.91 18.44 6.64
CA LEU A 40 11.68 17.49 5.84
C LEU A 40 12.95 17.02 6.55
N SER A 41 13.60 17.89 7.34
CA SER A 41 14.78 17.56 8.16
C SER A 41 14.52 16.53 9.26
N ASP A 42 13.25 16.38 9.65
CA ASP A 42 12.84 15.56 10.79
C ASP A 42 12.24 14.22 10.33
N ILE A 43 12.26 13.95 9.02
CA ILE A 43 11.79 12.68 8.44
C ILE A 43 12.86 11.61 8.68
N SER A 44 12.48 10.55 9.40
CA SER A 44 13.33 9.36 9.55
C SER A 44 13.55 8.70 8.18
N LEU A 45 14.81 8.40 7.87
CA LEU A 45 15.20 7.67 6.66
C LEU A 45 15.29 6.15 6.91
N GLU A 46 14.83 5.67 8.06
CA GLU A 46 14.83 4.24 8.38
C GLU A 46 13.96 3.47 7.38
N GLU A 47 14.56 2.48 6.73
CA GLU A 47 13.83 1.59 5.83
C GLU A 47 12.87 0.71 6.63
N LEU A 48 11.61 0.64 6.17
CA LEU A 48 10.67 -0.33 6.70
C LEU A 48 11.18 -1.74 6.43
N PRO A 49 11.04 -2.67 7.40
CA PRO A 49 11.51 -4.04 7.22
C PRO A 49 10.75 -4.70 6.07
N ARG A 50 11.48 -5.08 5.01
CA ARG A 50 10.95 -5.81 3.85
C ARG A 50 11.15 -7.31 4.05
N PHE A 51 10.24 -8.10 3.50
CA PHE A 51 10.45 -9.55 3.36
C PHE A 51 10.58 -9.94 1.89
N SER A 52 11.45 -10.92 1.63
CA SER A 52 11.68 -11.44 0.29
C SER A 52 10.49 -12.28 -0.17
N THR A 53 10.16 -12.18 -1.45
CA THR A 53 9.19 -13.07 -2.13
C THR A 53 9.78 -14.44 -2.47
N GLY A 54 11.10 -14.60 -2.33
CA GLY A 54 11.87 -15.76 -2.79
C GLY A 54 12.26 -15.71 -4.27
N PHE A 55 11.80 -14.70 -5.02
CA PHE A 55 12.14 -14.47 -6.42
C PHE A 55 12.96 -13.19 -6.55
N LYS A 56 14.26 -13.32 -6.81
CA LYS A 56 15.21 -12.19 -6.83
C LYS A 56 14.79 -11.04 -7.76
N GLU A 57 14.34 -11.35 -8.97
CA GLU A 57 13.91 -10.32 -9.92
C GLU A 57 12.59 -9.65 -9.50
N PHE A 58 11.70 -10.40 -8.85
CA PHE A 58 10.47 -9.81 -8.34
C PHE A 58 10.76 -8.89 -7.13
N ASP A 59 11.63 -9.32 -6.22
CA ASP A 59 12.10 -8.47 -5.12
C ASP A 59 12.78 -7.19 -5.63
N ARG A 60 13.59 -7.30 -6.69
CA ARG A 60 14.21 -6.13 -7.35
C ARG A 60 13.15 -5.15 -7.85
N VAL A 61 12.10 -5.63 -8.52
CA VAL A 61 10.99 -4.79 -9.01
C VAL A 61 10.24 -4.13 -7.85
N LEU A 62 10.11 -4.81 -6.71
CA LEU A 62 9.46 -4.28 -5.50
C LEU A 62 10.36 -3.35 -4.68
N GLY A 63 11.60 -3.10 -5.10
CA GLY A 63 12.56 -2.27 -4.36
C GLY A 63 13.18 -2.98 -3.16
N GLY A 64 13.50 -4.27 -3.31
CA GLY A 64 14.15 -5.11 -2.30
C GLY A 64 13.23 -6.09 -1.57
N GLY A 65 11.95 -6.16 -1.94
CA GLY A 65 10.97 -7.07 -1.34
C GLY A 65 9.67 -6.38 -0.91
N VAL A 66 8.77 -7.14 -0.32
CA VAL A 66 7.43 -6.70 0.08
C VAL A 66 7.49 -5.95 1.41
N VAL A 67 6.83 -4.79 1.47
CA VAL A 67 6.67 -4.01 2.70
C VAL A 67 5.41 -4.48 3.44
N PRO A 68 5.49 -4.84 4.74
CA PRO A 68 4.32 -5.18 5.54
C PRO A 68 3.27 -4.07 5.56
N GLY A 69 1.99 -4.43 5.40
CA GLY A 69 0.88 -3.47 5.37
C GLY A 69 0.77 -2.66 4.08
N SER A 70 1.59 -2.95 3.05
CA SER A 70 1.46 -2.35 1.73
C SER A 70 0.40 -3.05 0.87
N ALA A 71 -0.10 -2.34 -0.14
CA ALA A 71 -0.89 -2.89 -1.22
C ALA A 71 -0.11 -2.79 -2.53
N ILE A 72 -0.02 -3.89 -3.27
CA ILE A 72 0.71 -3.98 -4.54
C ILE A 72 -0.28 -4.32 -5.65
N LEU A 73 -0.31 -3.50 -6.71
CA LEU A 73 -1.12 -3.73 -7.90
C LEU A 73 -0.25 -4.32 -9.02
N ILE A 74 -0.64 -5.49 -9.53
CA ILE A 74 0.03 -6.13 -10.68
C ILE A 74 -0.85 -5.96 -11.91
N GLY A 75 -0.44 -5.06 -12.80
CA GLY A 75 -1.10 -4.80 -14.09
C GLY A 75 -0.44 -5.55 -15.25
N GLY A 76 -1.19 -5.75 -16.33
CA GLY A 76 -0.67 -6.37 -17.56
C GLY A 76 -1.78 -6.95 -18.43
N ASN A 77 -1.48 -7.16 -19.71
CA ASN A 77 -2.43 -7.70 -20.69
C ASN A 77 -2.98 -9.08 -20.26
N PRO A 78 -4.18 -9.47 -20.73
CA PRO A 78 -4.66 -10.85 -20.60
C PRO A 78 -3.60 -11.83 -21.13
N GLY A 79 -3.36 -12.93 -20.40
CA GLY A 79 -2.33 -13.91 -20.75
C GLY A 79 -0.89 -13.54 -20.36
N ALA A 80 -0.62 -12.36 -19.78
CA ALA A 80 0.73 -11.97 -19.35
C ALA A 80 1.29 -12.76 -18.13
N GLY A 81 0.56 -13.76 -17.62
CA GLY A 81 1.01 -14.60 -16.50
C GLY A 81 0.86 -13.98 -15.12
N LYS A 82 -0.03 -12.99 -14.93
CA LYS A 82 -0.25 -12.31 -13.64
C LYS A 82 -0.66 -13.29 -12.52
N SER A 83 -1.69 -14.09 -12.75
CA SER A 83 -2.14 -15.10 -11.80
C SER A 83 -1.04 -16.12 -11.52
N THR A 84 -0.32 -16.56 -12.56
CA THR A 84 0.79 -17.51 -12.44
C THR A 84 1.89 -16.96 -11.52
N LEU A 85 2.33 -15.71 -11.73
CA LEU A 85 3.32 -15.05 -10.89
C LEU A 85 2.84 -14.93 -9.43
N LEU A 86 1.59 -14.51 -9.23
CA LEU A 86 0.99 -14.38 -7.91
C LEU A 86 0.89 -15.73 -7.19
N LEU A 87 0.42 -16.77 -7.88
CA LEU A 87 0.27 -18.10 -7.30
C LEU A 87 1.63 -18.70 -6.93
N GLN A 88 2.62 -18.61 -7.82
CA GLN A 88 3.99 -19.07 -7.56
C GLN A 88 4.61 -18.35 -6.36
N THR A 89 4.41 -17.03 -6.27
CA THR A 89 4.87 -16.22 -5.14
C THR A 89 4.19 -16.64 -3.85
N LEU A 90 2.87 -16.81 -3.87
CA LEU A 90 2.10 -17.26 -2.70
C LEU A 90 2.49 -18.66 -2.24
N CYS A 91 2.67 -19.62 -3.16
CA CYS A 91 3.15 -20.96 -2.82
C CYS A 91 4.53 -20.91 -2.16
N LYS A 92 5.40 -20.00 -2.60
CA LYS A 92 6.73 -19.84 -1.98
C LYS A 92 6.63 -19.24 -0.58
N LEU A 93 5.83 -18.19 -0.42
CA LEU A 93 5.61 -17.52 0.87
C LEU A 93 4.88 -18.43 1.87
N ALA A 94 3.96 -19.28 1.41
CA ALA A 94 3.21 -20.23 2.23
C ALA A 94 4.10 -21.20 3.01
N GLN A 95 5.34 -21.43 2.54
CA GLN A 95 6.33 -22.27 3.23
C GLN A 95 6.88 -21.63 4.51
N GLN A 96 6.75 -20.30 4.65
CA GLN A 96 7.36 -19.52 5.72
C GLN A 96 6.35 -18.72 6.55
N MET A 97 5.19 -18.41 5.98
CA MET A 97 4.16 -17.60 6.63
C MET A 97 2.76 -17.97 6.16
N LYS A 98 1.74 -17.55 6.93
CA LYS A 98 0.34 -17.75 6.55
C LYS A 98 -0.02 -16.87 5.34
N THR A 99 -0.62 -17.48 4.33
CA THR A 99 -1.00 -16.83 3.08
C THR A 99 -2.44 -17.15 2.71
N LEU A 100 -3.13 -16.21 2.05
CA LEU A 100 -4.49 -16.39 1.54
C LEU A 100 -4.53 -15.94 0.08
N TYR A 101 -4.93 -16.85 -0.82
CA TYR A 101 -5.28 -16.51 -2.19
C TYR A 101 -6.79 -16.36 -2.31
N VAL A 102 -7.25 -15.23 -2.85
CA VAL A 102 -8.67 -14.97 -3.11
C VAL A 102 -8.82 -14.71 -4.60
N THR A 103 -9.67 -15.48 -5.27
CA THR A 103 -9.97 -15.31 -6.69
C THR A 103 -11.48 -15.37 -6.90
N GLY A 104 -11.97 -14.53 -7.82
CA GLY A 104 -13.34 -14.57 -8.32
C GLY A 104 -13.44 -14.95 -9.81
N GLU A 105 -12.33 -14.90 -10.54
CA GLU A 105 -12.29 -15.19 -11.98
C GLU A 105 -11.84 -16.62 -12.29
N GLU A 106 -11.07 -17.25 -11.41
CA GLU A 106 -10.52 -18.60 -11.62
C GLU A 106 -11.30 -19.64 -10.81
N SER A 107 -11.60 -20.77 -11.44
CA SER A 107 -12.19 -21.92 -10.75
C SER A 107 -11.14 -22.69 -9.94
N LEU A 108 -11.57 -23.42 -8.90
CA LEU A 108 -10.66 -24.25 -8.10
C LEU A 108 -9.90 -25.28 -8.95
N GLN A 109 -10.53 -25.80 -10.01
CA GLN A 109 -9.90 -26.77 -10.92
C GLN A 109 -8.79 -26.14 -11.79
N GLN A 110 -8.81 -24.82 -12.01
CA GLN A 110 -7.75 -24.11 -12.73
C GLN A 110 -6.58 -23.71 -11.83
N VAL A 111 -6.82 -23.68 -10.51
CA VAL A 111 -5.84 -23.30 -9.50
C VAL A 111 -5.17 -24.51 -8.85
N ALA A 112 -5.83 -25.68 -8.83
CA ALA A 112 -5.37 -26.92 -8.22
C ALA A 112 -4.24 -27.62 -9.00
#